data_AF-A0A1M5PUE4-F1
#
_entry.id   AF-A0A1M5PUE4-F1
#
_cell.length_a   1.000
_cell.length_b   1.000
_cell.length_c   1.000
_cell.angle_alpha   90.00
_cell.angle_beta   90.00
_cell.angle_gamma   90.00
#
_symmetry.space_group_name_H-M   'P 1'
#
loop_
_entity.id
_entity.type
_entity.pdbx_description
1 polymer ?
#
loop_
_entity_poly.entity_id
_entity_poly.type
_entity_poly.pdbx_seq_one_letter_code
_entity_poly.pdbx_strand_id
1 'polypeptide(L)'
;MILVSGAPTALAAPFPAVEVETRSVGIEQSPWYPMVRQVALYHSEALVRVAAWQALRSDEGEPALRRFVASGFREARERAQQNAARNRDFAQRVANTYSPQFSPRVHAAAQQALKGTDADRERFARTGFAEAKALDDAAREADEQHRQVIAQAERDFVRLLAQSDPGEQVRLAAQHAIRPGATDADVRAFYATGWMAAAAVDVEIFRLRSQDAGVRFLAVIPGLVADAQEAEREALAAGDAAAEQARAVAARAWATSREKAEAARKAWEDEQRLCAEQARYWQTVIDRANTEAGPVWSAIASGAKKNRDNWTGENTFAGDQSRQWADVWGQSQAGYDRMTKRP
;
A
#
# COMPACT_ATOMS: atom_id res chain seq x y z
N MET A 1 -75.29 63.58 14.62
CA MET A 1 -75.08 62.82 15.87
C MET A 1 -73.63 62.33 15.87
N ILE A 2 -72.79 62.91 16.75
CA ILE A 2 -71.60 62.36 17.45
C ILE A 2 -70.71 61.38 16.64
N LEU A 3 -69.38 61.45 16.50
CA LEU A 3 -68.25 62.33 16.88
C LEU A 3 -66.98 61.58 16.36
N VAL A 4 -65.86 62.31 16.25
CA VAL A 4 -64.45 61.85 16.44
C VAL A 4 -63.62 61.31 15.26
N SER A 5 -62.52 62.05 15.10
CA SER A 5 -61.24 61.85 14.41
C SER A 5 -60.51 60.53 14.68
N GLY A 6 -59.69 60.08 13.72
CA GLY A 6 -58.73 58.98 13.94
C GLY A 6 -57.79 58.76 12.76
N ALA A 7 -56.65 59.45 12.74
CA ALA A 7 -55.45 59.03 12.00
C ALA A 7 -54.55 58.21 12.93
N PRO A 8 -53.89 57.15 12.44
CA PRO A 8 -52.67 56.67 13.04
C PRO A 8 -51.46 56.83 12.11
N THR A 9 -50.48 57.50 12.69
CA THR A 9 -49.09 57.71 12.30
C THR A 9 -48.35 56.37 12.12
N ALA A 10 -47.51 56.29 11.09
CA ALA A 10 -46.60 55.18 10.84
C ALA A 10 -45.56 55.05 11.97
N LEU A 11 -45.51 53.87 12.58
CA LEU A 11 -44.49 53.47 13.55
C LEU A 11 -43.19 53.11 12.82
N ALA A 12 -42.13 53.86 13.13
CA ALA A 12 -40.76 53.50 12.80
C ALA A 12 -40.33 52.25 13.58
N ALA A 13 -39.84 51.24 12.87
CA ALA A 13 -39.24 50.05 13.47
C ALA A 13 -37.81 50.37 13.97
N PRO A 14 -37.40 49.83 15.14
CA PRO A 14 -36.06 50.02 15.69
C PRO A 14 -35.01 49.17 14.94
N PHE A 15 -33.83 49.75 14.73
CA PHE A 15 -32.62 49.07 14.24
C PHE A 15 -32.24 47.88 15.14
N PRO A 16 -31.88 46.71 14.59
CA PRO A 16 -31.25 45.66 15.38
C PRO A 16 -29.79 46.00 15.71
N ALA A 17 -29.43 45.54 16.90
CA ALA A 17 -28.17 45.63 17.64
C ALA A 17 -26.88 45.70 16.81
N VAL A 18 -25.99 46.61 17.26
CA VAL A 18 -24.55 46.52 17.07
C VAL A 18 -24.09 45.17 17.62
N GLU A 19 -23.64 44.27 16.74
CA GLU A 19 -22.80 43.14 17.14
C GLU A 19 -21.59 43.72 17.85
N VAL A 20 -21.50 43.45 19.16
CA VAL A 20 -20.29 43.68 19.92
C VAL A 20 -19.24 42.72 19.35
N GLU A 21 -18.45 43.26 18.43
CA GLU A 21 -17.17 42.68 18.01
C GLU A 21 -16.37 42.44 19.29
N THR A 22 -16.39 41.20 19.77
CA THR A 22 -15.61 40.78 20.94
C THR A 22 -14.17 40.86 20.50
N ARG A 23 -13.56 42.01 20.77
CA ARG A 23 -12.14 42.28 20.60
C ARG A 23 -11.40 41.10 21.25
N SER A 24 -10.81 40.25 20.42
CA SER A 24 -10.07 39.08 20.86
C SER A 24 -9.05 39.56 21.89
N VAL A 25 -9.20 39.10 23.14
CA VAL A 25 -8.10 39.14 24.10
C VAL A 25 -6.90 38.52 23.37
N GLY A 26 -5.76 39.24 23.32
CA GLY A 26 -4.60 38.79 22.55
C GLY A 26 -4.29 37.33 22.89
N ILE A 27 -4.05 36.49 21.88
CA ILE A 27 -3.86 35.04 22.05
C ILE A 27 -2.77 34.72 23.08
N GLU A 28 -1.85 35.66 23.32
CA GLU A 28 -0.79 35.61 24.33
C GLU A 28 -1.29 35.48 25.76
N GLN A 29 -2.52 35.91 26.05
CA GLN A 29 -3.14 35.81 27.38
C GLN A 29 -3.84 34.46 27.58
N SER A 30 -3.98 33.64 26.54
CA SER A 30 -4.60 32.32 26.63
C SER A 30 -3.73 31.36 27.46
N PRO A 31 -4.30 30.55 28.37
CA PRO A 31 -3.55 29.56 29.14
C PRO A 31 -2.87 28.50 28.25
N TRP A 32 -3.35 28.30 27.02
CA TRP A 32 -2.80 27.34 26.06
C TRP A 32 -1.58 27.88 25.32
N TYR A 33 -1.43 29.20 25.20
CA TYR A 33 -0.44 29.85 24.34
C TYR A 33 1.02 29.46 24.63
N PRO A 34 1.50 29.42 25.89
CA PRO A 34 2.90 29.05 26.16
C PRO A 34 3.26 27.66 25.65
N MET A 35 2.35 26.69 25.81
CA MET A 35 2.56 25.32 25.36
C MET A 35 2.54 25.23 23.83
N VAL A 36 1.55 25.83 23.17
CA VAL A 36 1.45 25.79 21.70
C VAL A 36 2.67 26.48 21.06
N ARG A 37 3.13 27.60 21.63
CA ARG A 37 4.34 28.30 21.19
C ARG A 37 5.61 27.44 21.36
N GLN A 38 5.75 26.75 22.49
CA GLN A 38 6.87 25.84 22.72
C GLN A 38 6.90 24.73 21.67
N VAL A 39 5.74 24.14 21.37
CA VAL A 39 5.62 23.11 20.33
C VAL A 39 5.95 23.67 18.95
N ALA A 40 5.44 24.85 18.60
CA ALA A 40 5.68 25.49 17.30
C ALA A 40 7.18 25.78 17.04
N LEU A 41 7.93 26.11 18.09
CA LEU A 41 9.35 26.46 17.98
C LEU A 41 10.29 25.26 18.02
N TYR A 42 10.01 24.30 18.90
CA TYR A 42 11.04 23.32 19.31
C TYR A 42 10.67 21.87 19.07
N HIS A 43 9.43 21.55 18.68
CA HIS A 43 9.08 20.15 18.45
C HIS A 43 9.92 19.57 17.32
N SER A 44 10.46 18.37 17.48
CA SER A 44 11.34 17.74 16.47
C SER A 44 10.61 17.46 15.16
N GLU A 45 9.35 17.03 15.24
CA GLU A 45 8.51 16.72 14.09
C GLU A 45 7.96 17.99 13.40
N ALA A 46 8.25 18.15 12.10
CA ALA A 46 7.86 19.34 11.33
C ALA A 46 6.34 19.51 11.21
N LEU A 47 5.58 18.44 11.01
CA LEU A 47 4.12 18.50 10.91
C LEU A 47 3.46 18.96 12.22
N VAL A 48 4.04 18.63 13.36
CA VAL A 48 3.57 19.09 14.67
C VAL A 48 3.87 20.59 14.85
N ARG A 49 5.07 21.05 14.44
CA ARG A 49 5.38 22.48 14.42
C ARG A 49 4.42 23.26 13.52
N VAL A 50 4.14 22.76 12.31
CA VAL A 50 3.22 23.39 11.37
C VAL A 50 1.81 23.48 11.94
N ALA A 51 1.29 22.41 12.54
CA ALA A 51 -0.03 22.41 13.17
C ALA A 51 -0.11 23.41 14.34
N ALA A 52 0.95 23.51 15.14
CA ALA A 52 1.04 24.51 16.22
C ALA A 52 1.10 25.94 15.67
N TRP A 53 1.85 26.19 14.60
CA TRP A 53 1.88 27.49 13.90
C TRP A 53 0.53 27.85 13.29
N GLN A 54 -0.20 26.88 12.74
CA GLN A 54 -1.56 27.08 12.24
C GLN A 54 -2.51 27.50 13.36
N ALA A 55 -2.42 26.85 14.53
CA ALA A 55 -3.23 27.24 15.69
C ALA A 55 -2.89 28.65 16.19
N LEU A 56 -1.59 29.03 16.22
CA LEU A 56 -1.13 30.36 16.63
C LEU A 56 -1.52 31.48 15.65
N ARG A 57 -1.71 31.16 14.36
CA ARG A 57 -2.06 32.12 13.30
C ARG A 57 -3.53 32.07 12.91
N SER A 58 -4.34 31.31 13.64
CA SER A 58 -5.76 31.15 13.35
C SER A 58 -6.54 32.40 13.77
N ASP A 59 -7.43 32.88 12.91
CA ASP A 59 -8.33 34.01 13.21
C ASP A 59 -9.33 33.68 14.34
N GLU A 60 -9.52 32.39 14.63
CA GLU A 60 -10.35 31.94 15.76
C GLU A 60 -9.71 32.19 17.15
N GLY A 61 -8.43 32.56 17.22
CA GLY A 61 -7.75 32.88 18.48
C GLY A 61 -7.67 31.71 19.47
N GLU A 62 -8.02 31.96 20.75
CA GLU A 62 -7.94 30.97 21.84
C GLU A 62 -8.65 29.63 21.55
N PRO A 63 -9.88 29.59 20.99
CA PRO A 63 -10.50 28.36 20.51
C PRO A 63 -9.59 27.45 19.67
N ALA A 64 -8.77 28.01 18.78
CA ALA A 64 -7.83 27.24 17.96
C ALA A 64 -6.71 26.61 18.80
N LEU A 65 -6.16 27.37 19.75
CA LEU A 65 -5.15 26.87 20.69
C LEU A 65 -5.70 25.75 21.57
N ARG A 66 -6.92 25.90 22.09
CA ARG A 66 -7.61 24.89 22.89
C ARG A 66 -7.82 23.60 22.09
N ARG A 67 -8.30 23.71 20.84
CA ARG A 67 -8.48 22.53 19.97
C ARG A 67 -7.16 21.83 19.67
N PHE A 68 -6.10 22.59 19.41
CA PHE A 68 -4.78 22.01 19.21
C PHE A 68 -4.32 21.21 20.43
N VAL A 69 -4.46 21.76 21.64
CA VAL A 69 -4.07 21.03 22.86
C VAL A 69 -4.98 19.82 23.12
N ALA A 70 -6.29 19.95 22.90
CA ALA A 70 -7.25 18.88 23.20
C ALA A 70 -7.13 17.67 22.28
N SER A 71 -6.88 17.87 20.98
CA SER A 71 -6.74 16.76 20.02
C SER A 71 -5.71 17.01 18.93
N GLY A 72 -5.56 18.26 18.46
CA GLY A 72 -4.73 18.57 17.29
C GLY A 72 -3.24 18.21 17.44
N PHE A 73 -2.69 18.23 18.65
CA PHE A 73 -1.31 17.79 18.92
C PHE A 73 -1.17 16.29 18.68
N ARG A 74 -2.07 15.46 19.22
CA ARG A 74 -2.07 14.01 19.00
C ARG A 74 -2.26 13.68 17.52
N GLU A 75 -3.24 14.30 16.88
CA GLU A 75 -3.50 14.12 15.44
C GLU A 75 -2.30 14.53 14.58
N ALA A 76 -1.61 15.62 14.94
CA ALA A 76 -0.40 16.04 14.24
C ALA A 76 0.76 15.06 14.45
N ARG A 77 0.90 14.48 15.65
CA ARG A 77 1.91 13.44 15.94
C ARG A 77 1.63 12.14 15.20
N GLU A 78 0.38 11.68 15.17
CA GLU A 78 -0.02 10.49 14.41
C GLU A 78 0.29 10.67 12.92
N ARG A 79 -0.05 11.85 12.35
CA ARG A 79 0.33 12.19 10.97
C ARG A 79 1.84 12.25 10.77
N ALA A 80 2.60 12.81 11.72
CA ALA A 80 4.05 12.85 11.68
C ALA A 80 4.67 11.45 11.65
N GLN A 81 4.21 10.55 12.52
CA GLN A 81 4.66 9.16 12.57
C GLN A 81 4.32 8.40 11.28
N GLN A 82 3.12 8.57 10.75
CA GLN A 82 2.72 7.99 9.47
C GLN A 82 3.60 8.51 8.33
N ASN A 83 3.90 9.82 8.31
CA ASN A 83 4.77 10.41 7.30
C ASN A 83 6.22 9.90 7.42
N ALA A 84 6.75 9.80 8.64
CA ALA A 84 8.09 9.24 8.89
C ALA A 84 8.19 7.78 8.44
N ALA A 85 7.17 6.96 8.74
CA ALA A 85 7.09 5.57 8.29
C ALA A 85 7.05 5.48 6.75
N ARG A 86 6.23 6.31 6.09
CA ARG A 86 6.15 6.38 4.61
C ARG A 86 7.47 6.80 3.99
N ASN A 87 8.14 7.83 4.53
CA ASN A 87 9.42 8.31 3.99
C ASN A 87 10.54 7.28 4.19
N ARG A 88 10.52 6.54 5.31
CA ARG A 88 11.44 5.41 5.54
C ARG A 88 11.21 4.30 4.53
N ASP A 89 9.95 3.91 4.33
CA ASP A 89 9.58 2.88 3.35
C ASP A 89 9.98 3.30 1.93
N PHE A 90 9.69 4.54 1.54
CA PHE A 90 10.14 5.12 0.27
C PHE A 90 11.66 5.02 0.09
N ALA A 91 12.44 5.47 1.08
CA ALA A 91 13.91 5.37 1.01
C ALA A 91 14.40 3.91 0.90
N GLN A 92 13.75 2.98 1.59
CA GLN A 92 14.09 1.56 1.53
C GLN A 92 13.80 0.97 0.14
N ARG A 93 12.64 1.29 -0.45
CA ARG A 93 12.30 0.86 -1.81
C ARG A 93 13.27 1.43 -2.82
N VAL A 94 13.61 2.72 -2.72
CA VAL A 94 14.61 3.33 -3.61
C VAL A 94 15.97 2.63 -3.48
N ALA A 95 16.46 2.37 -2.27
CA ALA A 95 17.72 1.65 -2.07
C ALA A 95 17.71 0.21 -2.63
N ASN A 96 16.55 -0.46 -2.58
CA ASN A 96 16.38 -1.83 -3.08
C ASN A 96 16.22 -1.92 -4.60
N THR A 97 15.73 -0.86 -5.22
CA THR A 97 15.44 -0.76 -6.66
C THR A 97 16.61 -0.19 -7.45
N TYR A 98 17.26 0.86 -6.93
CA TYR A 98 18.36 1.54 -7.59
C TYR A 98 19.68 0.92 -7.12
N SER A 99 20.42 0.28 -8.02
CA SER A 99 21.68 -0.37 -7.68
C SER A 99 22.84 0.64 -7.63
N PRO A 100 23.89 0.37 -6.83
CA PRO A 100 25.08 1.22 -6.81
C PRO A 100 25.84 1.23 -8.14
N GLN A 101 25.63 0.24 -9.01
CA GLN A 101 26.29 0.15 -10.31
C GLN A 101 25.63 1.06 -11.36
N PHE A 102 24.30 1.14 -11.35
CA PHE A 102 23.53 1.87 -12.37
C PHE A 102 23.06 3.25 -11.94
N SER A 103 22.89 3.47 -10.63
CA SER A 103 22.43 4.75 -10.07
C SER A 103 23.14 4.98 -8.73
N PRO A 104 24.47 5.17 -8.77
CA PRO A 104 25.30 5.28 -7.57
C PRO A 104 24.85 6.43 -6.67
N ARG A 105 24.45 7.58 -7.23
CA ARG A 105 24.04 8.74 -6.43
C ARG A 105 22.67 8.52 -5.81
N VAL A 106 21.71 7.96 -6.54
CA VAL A 106 20.40 7.61 -5.99
C VAL A 106 20.54 6.58 -4.87
N HIS A 107 21.32 5.51 -5.10
CA HIS A 107 21.56 4.48 -4.09
C HIS A 107 22.21 5.06 -2.84
N ALA A 108 23.26 5.86 -2.99
CA ALA A 108 23.96 6.51 -1.87
C ALA A 108 23.03 7.46 -1.10
N ALA A 109 22.25 8.29 -1.79
CA ALA A 109 21.30 9.22 -1.17
C ALA A 109 20.20 8.48 -0.38
N ALA A 110 19.69 7.37 -0.92
CA ALA A 110 18.72 6.53 -0.22
C ALA A 110 19.34 5.87 1.04
N GLN A 111 20.56 5.34 0.93
CA GLN A 111 21.29 4.79 2.08
C GLN A 111 21.58 5.83 3.16
N GLN A 112 21.93 7.06 2.76
CA GLN A 112 22.13 8.17 3.69
C GLN A 112 20.81 8.54 4.41
N ALA A 113 19.70 8.63 3.68
CA ALA A 113 18.38 8.87 4.26
C ALA A 113 17.97 7.76 5.25
N LEU A 114 18.26 6.49 4.94
CA LEU A 114 17.95 5.36 5.81
C LEU A 114 18.75 5.37 7.12
N LYS A 115 20.01 5.80 7.08
CA LYS A 115 20.89 5.93 8.25
C LYS A 115 20.65 7.23 9.03
N GLY A 116 19.98 8.20 8.42
CA GLY A 116 19.70 9.52 8.99
C GLY A 116 18.42 9.59 9.84
N THR A 117 18.09 10.83 10.20
CA THR A 117 16.92 11.24 10.97
C THR A 117 15.65 11.27 10.11
N ASP A 118 14.48 11.43 10.72
CA ASP A 118 13.22 11.59 9.97
C ASP A 118 13.22 12.83 9.05
N ALA A 119 13.93 13.88 9.45
CA ALA A 119 14.13 15.07 8.62
C ALA A 119 14.97 14.75 7.37
N ASP A 120 15.98 13.88 7.47
CA ASP A 120 16.77 13.44 6.33
C ASP A 120 15.92 12.61 5.35
N ARG A 121 15.06 11.73 5.88
CA ARG A 121 14.11 10.93 5.07
C ARG A 121 13.09 11.83 4.38
N GLU A 122 12.55 12.83 5.08
CA GLU A 122 11.63 13.81 4.49
C GLU A 122 12.31 14.65 3.40
N ARG A 123 13.53 15.15 3.64
CA ARG A 123 14.31 15.87 2.62
C ARG A 123 14.54 15.00 1.39
N PHE A 124 14.90 13.74 1.60
CA PHE A 124 15.11 12.79 0.51
C PHE A 124 13.83 12.54 -0.29
N ALA A 125 12.70 12.28 0.37
CA ALA A 125 11.42 12.06 -0.28
C ALA A 125 10.93 13.29 -1.07
N ARG A 126 11.14 14.49 -0.53
CA ARG A 126 10.64 15.73 -1.12
C ARG A 126 11.44 16.18 -2.34
N THR A 127 12.77 16.15 -2.27
CA THR A 127 13.63 16.63 -3.37
C THR A 127 14.88 15.77 -3.60
N GLY A 128 15.45 15.19 -2.54
CA GLY A 128 16.74 14.51 -2.63
C GLY A 128 16.77 13.32 -3.60
N PHE A 129 15.67 12.59 -3.75
CA PHE A 129 15.56 11.54 -4.76
C PHE A 129 15.65 12.09 -6.18
N ALA A 130 14.86 13.12 -6.50
CA ALA A 130 14.85 13.73 -7.82
C ALA A 130 16.19 14.41 -8.17
N GLU A 131 16.80 15.09 -7.19
CA GLU A 131 18.14 15.67 -7.30
C GLU A 131 19.19 14.59 -7.62
N ALA A 132 19.22 13.50 -6.85
CA ALA A 132 20.17 12.42 -7.06
C ALA A 132 19.95 11.72 -8.41
N LYS A 133 18.70 11.52 -8.82
CA LYS A 133 18.36 10.93 -10.11
C LYS A 133 18.81 11.81 -11.27
N ALA A 134 18.55 13.11 -11.22
CA ALA A 134 18.99 14.04 -12.25
C ALA A 134 20.52 14.05 -12.39
N LEU A 135 21.25 13.92 -11.28
CA LEU A 135 22.70 13.80 -11.31
C LEU A 135 23.17 12.47 -11.92
N ASP A 136 22.54 11.34 -11.62
CA ASP A 136 22.88 10.06 -12.26
C ASP A 136 22.55 10.08 -13.77
N ASP A 137 21.42 10.68 -14.15
CA ASP A 137 21.04 10.87 -15.55
C ASP A 137 22.08 11.74 -16.30
N ALA A 138 22.45 12.89 -15.74
CA ALA A 138 23.44 13.78 -16.33
C ALA A 138 24.83 13.13 -16.45
N ALA A 139 25.23 12.32 -15.46
CA ALA A 139 26.50 11.59 -15.51
C ALA A 139 26.52 10.55 -16.65
N ARG A 140 25.41 9.84 -16.87
CA ARG A 140 25.30 8.88 -17.98
C ARG A 140 25.36 9.53 -19.35
N GLU A 141 24.74 10.70 -19.50
CA GLU A 141 24.78 11.44 -20.78
C GLU A 141 26.17 12.03 -21.06
N ALA A 142 26.86 12.49 -20.02
CA ALA A 142 28.22 13.03 -20.14
C ALA A 142 29.28 11.95 -20.42
N ASP A 143 29.06 10.72 -19.99
CA ASP A 143 30.00 9.63 -20.15
C ASP A 143 29.88 8.97 -21.54
N GLU A 144 30.81 9.33 -22.44
CA GLU A 144 30.94 8.77 -23.79
C GLU A 144 31.13 7.23 -23.76
N GLN A 145 31.67 6.65 -22.69
CA GLN A 145 31.80 5.19 -22.52
C GLN A 145 30.48 4.51 -22.17
N HIS A 146 29.53 5.24 -21.55
CA HIS A 146 28.15 4.79 -21.31
C HIS A 146 27.18 5.17 -22.43
N ARG A 147 27.59 5.99 -23.40
CA ARG A 147 26.98 6.09 -24.73
C ARG A 147 27.22 4.81 -25.55
N GLN A 148 26.89 3.67 -24.95
CA GLN A 148 26.68 2.44 -25.71
C GLN A 148 25.50 2.70 -26.64
N VAL A 149 25.76 2.51 -27.94
CA VAL A 149 24.70 2.32 -28.92
C VAL A 149 23.91 1.14 -28.43
N ILE A 150 22.63 1.36 -28.10
CA ILE A 150 21.75 0.27 -27.73
C ILE A 150 21.69 -0.69 -28.92
N ALA A 151 22.07 -1.93 -28.69
CA ALA A 151 22.04 -2.93 -29.74
C ALA A 151 20.60 -3.15 -30.20
N GLN A 152 20.40 -3.49 -31.47
CA GLN A 152 19.05 -3.78 -31.98
C GLN A 152 18.38 -4.89 -31.15
N ALA A 153 19.14 -5.89 -30.71
CA ALA A 153 18.67 -6.97 -29.84
C ALA A 153 18.09 -6.47 -28.49
N GLU A 154 18.67 -5.41 -27.91
CA GLU A 154 18.18 -4.80 -26.67
C GLU A 154 16.88 -4.03 -26.93
N ARG A 155 16.76 -3.31 -28.06
CA ARG A 155 15.49 -2.66 -28.45
C ARG A 155 14.41 -3.70 -28.73
N ASP A 156 14.75 -4.77 -29.44
CA ASP A 156 13.85 -5.88 -29.75
C ASP A 156 13.35 -6.55 -28.47
N PHE A 157 14.21 -6.69 -27.46
CA PHE A 157 13.81 -7.20 -26.16
C PHE A 157 12.81 -6.27 -25.46
N VAL A 158 13.04 -4.95 -25.41
CA VAL A 158 12.05 -4.02 -24.83
C VAL A 158 10.72 -4.06 -25.59
N ARG A 159 10.74 -4.20 -26.93
CA ARG A 159 9.50 -4.37 -27.70
C ARG A 159 8.75 -5.66 -27.36
N LEU A 160 9.47 -6.76 -27.15
CA LEU A 160 8.87 -8.01 -26.69
C LEU A 160 8.20 -7.81 -25.32
N LEU A 161 8.89 -7.20 -24.36
CA LEU A 161 8.34 -6.92 -23.04
C LEU A 161 7.08 -6.03 -23.13
N ALA A 162 7.13 -4.98 -23.95
CA ALA A 162 6.01 -4.06 -24.16
C ALA A 162 4.74 -4.73 -24.72
N GLN A 163 4.88 -5.87 -25.40
CA GLN A 163 3.78 -6.59 -26.03
C GLN A 163 3.28 -7.75 -25.17
N SER A 164 4.18 -8.51 -24.57
CA SER A 164 3.87 -9.83 -24.04
C SER A 164 4.35 -10.09 -22.61
N ASP A 165 4.94 -9.11 -21.91
CA ASP A 165 5.32 -9.34 -20.51
C ASP A 165 4.07 -9.68 -19.67
N PRO A 166 4.08 -10.74 -18.84
CA PRO A 166 2.95 -11.11 -18.01
C PRO A 166 2.69 -10.11 -16.87
N GLY A 167 3.69 -9.33 -16.46
CA GLY A 167 3.56 -8.19 -15.56
C GLY A 167 3.04 -6.95 -16.28
N GLU A 168 1.95 -6.37 -15.78
CA GLU A 168 1.34 -5.19 -16.38
C GLU A 168 2.26 -3.97 -16.27
N GLN A 169 2.87 -3.77 -15.11
CA GLN A 169 3.73 -2.62 -14.87
C GLN A 169 5.00 -2.72 -15.71
N VAL A 170 5.61 -3.92 -15.83
CA VAL A 170 6.75 -4.11 -16.74
C VAL A 170 6.35 -3.78 -18.18
N ARG A 171 5.18 -4.24 -18.62
CA ARG A 171 4.67 -3.95 -19.97
C ARG A 171 4.50 -2.44 -20.20
N LEU A 172 3.89 -1.72 -19.27
CA LEU A 172 3.71 -0.27 -19.34
C LEU A 172 5.05 0.48 -19.32
N ALA A 173 5.98 0.07 -18.47
CA ALA A 173 7.32 0.67 -18.42
C ALA A 173 8.09 0.46 -19.74
N ALA A 174 7.97 -0.74 -20.32
CA ALA A 174 8.57 -1.05 -21.61
C ALA A 174 7.92 -0.24 -22.75
N GLN A 175 6.59 -0.13 -22.78
CA GLN A 175 5.86 0.72 -23.74
C GLN A 175 6.30 2.17 -23.65
N HIS A 176 6.48 2.69 -22.43
CA HIS A 176 6.97 4.05 -22.22
C HIS A 176 8.40 4.23 -22.77
N ALA A 177 9.28 3.24 -22.58
CA ALA A 177 10.67 3.29 -23.05
C ALA A 177 10.82 3.29 -24.58
N ILE A 178 9.81 2.78 -25.31
CA ILE A 178 9.79 2.74 -26.79
C ILE A 178 8.72 3.64 -27.41
N ARG A 179 8.16 4.58 -26.64
CA ARG A 179 7.10 5.50 -27.09
C ARG A 179 7.54 6.31 -28.32
N PRO A 180 6.62 6.87 -29.12
CA PRO A 180 6.97 7.78 -30.20
C PRO A 180 7.87 8.92 -29.69
N GLY A 181 9.01 9.14 -30.34
CA GLY A 181 10.01 10.13 -29.92
C GLY A 181 11.00 9.64 -28.85
N ALA A 182 10.93 8.39 -28.41
CA ALA A 182 11.94 7.79 -27.54
C ALA A 182 13.31 7.67 -28.23
N THR A 183 14.35 7.75 -27.41
CA THR A 183 15.76 7.66 -27.80
C THR A 183 16.43 6.48 -27.12
N ASP A 184 17.69 6.21 -27.45
CA ASP A 184 18.48 5.19 -26.74
C ASP A 184 18.67 5.49 -25.25
N ALA A 185 18.60 6.77 -24.86
CA ALA A 185 18.63 7.15 -23.45
C ALA A 185 17.41 6.60 -22.68
N ASP A 186 16.22 6.56 -23.31
CA ASP A 186 15.00 6.01 -22.70
C ASP A 186 15.12 4.49 -22.50
N VAL A 187 15.67 3.77 -23.48
CA VAL A 187 15.91 2.32 -23.39
C VAL A 187 16.97 2.00 -22.34
N ARG A 188 18.05 2.79 -22.25
CA ARG A 188 19.04 2.68 -21.16
C ARG A 188 18.41 2.92 -19.79
N ALA A 189 17.59 3.96 -19.64
CA ALA A 189 16.90 4.26 -18.38
C ALA A 189 15.94 3.13 -17.96
N PHE A 190 15.29 2.49 -18.93
CA PHE A 190 14.48 1.30 -18.68
C PHE A 190 15.31 0.16 -18.08
N TYR A 191 16.43 -0.24 -18.70
CA TYR A 191 17.27 -1.32 -18.15
C TYR A 191 17.93 -0.95 -16.83
N ALA A 192 18.38 0.30 -16.69
CA ALA A 192 19.07 0.75 -15.49
C ALA A 192 18.15 0.73 -14.26
N THR A 193 16.89 1.14 -14.42
CA THR A 193 15.99 1.35 -13.28
C THR A 193 14.53 0.98 -13.56
N GLY A 194 14.00 1.35 -14.73
CA GLY A 194 12.57 1.25 -15.03
C GLY A 194 12.01 -0.17 -14.98
N TRP A 195 12.77 -1.14 -15.49
CA TRP A 195 12.33 -2.51 -15.60
C TRP A 195 12.18 -3.19 -14.24
N MET A 196 13.22 -3.15 -13.40
CA MET A 196 13.18 -3.78 -12.08
C MET A 196 12.26 -3.05 -11.11
N ALA A 197 12.11 -1.73 -11.24
CA ALA A 197 11.10 -0.98 -10.50
C ALA A 197 9.69 -1.47 -10.83
N ALA A 198 9.37 -1.57 -12.12
CA ALA A 198 8.08 -2.04 -12.58
C ALA A 198 7.81 -3.49 -12.16
N ALA A 199 8.78 -4.38 -12.31
CA ALA A 199 8.69 -5.77 -11.88
C ALA A 199 8.43 -5.92 -10.38
N ALA A 200 9.02 -5.05 -9.55
CA ALA A 200 8.74 -5.01 -8.12
C ALA A 200 7.30 -4.58 -7.81
N VAL A 201 6.77 -3.59 -8.54
CA VAL A 201 5.37 -3.15 -8.38
C VAL A 201 4.40 -4.27 -8.77
N ASP A 202 4.68 -5.03 -9.84
CA ASP A 202 3.85 -6.19 -10.22
C ASP A 202 3.74 -7.22 -9.08
N VAL A 203 4.85 -7.54 -8.42
CA VAL A 203 4.86 -8.44 -7.26
C VAL A 203 4.09 -7.86 -6.08
N GLU A 204 4.22 -6.56 -5.83
CA GLU A 204 3.53 -5.89 -4.72
C GLU A 204 2.00 -5.84 -4.92
N ILE A 205 1.54 -5.54 -6.14
CA ILE A 205 0.12 -5.57 -6.49
C ILE A 205 -0.43 -6.98 -6.31
N PHE A 206 0.31 -8.00 -6.76
CA PHE A 206 -0.04 -9.40 -6.55
C PHE A 206 -0.19 -9.74 -5.06
N ARG A 207 0.80 -9.37 -4.24
CA ARG A 207 0.80 -9.62 -2.79
C ARG A 207 -0.39 -8.98 -2.10
N LEU A 208 -0.69 -7.72 -2.44
CA LEU A 208 -1.82 -7.01 -1.86
C LEU A 208 -3.13 -7.74 -2.17
N ARG A 209 -3.35 -8.08 -3.44
CA ARG A 209 -4.56 -8.80 -3.87
C ARG A 209 -4.72 -10.14 -3.17
N SER A 210 -3.65 -10.94 -3.13
CA SER A 210 -3.70 -12.30 -2.56
C SER A 210 -3.86 -12.26 -1.03
N GLN A 211 -3.24 -11.30 -0.35
CA GLN A 211 -3.43 -11.07 1.09
C GLN A 211 -4.86 -10.63 1.41
N ASP A 212 -5.43 -9.68 0.65
CA ASP A 212 -6.81 -9.24 0.83
C ASP A 212 -7.80 -10.39 0.65
N ALA A 213 -7.58 -11.25 -0.35
CA ALA A 213 -8.37 -12.46 -0.54
C ALA A 213 -8.19 -13.46 0.63
N GLY A 214 -6.95 -13.68 1.07
CA GLY A 214 -6.62 -14.55 2.19
C GLY A 214 -7.28 -14.15 3.51
N VAL A 215 -7.22 -12.87 3.85
CA VAL A 215 -7.85 -12.32 5.06
C VAL A 215 -9.35 -12.57 5.07
N ARG A 216 -10.03 -12.48 3.91
CA ARG A 216 -11.46 -12.80 3.83
C ARG A 216 -11.77 -14.25 4.16
N PHE A 217 -10.93 -15.19 3.72
CA PHE A 217 -11.09 -16.60 4.09
C PHE A 217 -10.87 -16.83 5.59
N LEU A 218 -9.82 -16.23 6.15
CA LEU A 218 -9.51 -16.32 7.58
C LEU A 218 -10.55 -15.65 8.48
N ALA A 219 -11.26 -14.63 7.99
CA ALA A 219 -12.32 -13.97 8.74
C ALA A 219 -13.60 -14.82 8.84
N VAL A 220 -13.85 -15.71 7.88
CA VAL A 220 -15.13 -16.42 7.74
C VAL A 220 -15.03 -17.89 8.15
N ILE A 221 -14.07 -18.63 7.59
CA ILE A 221 -14.04 -20.09 7.69
C ILE A 221 -13.84 -20.60 9.12
N PRO A 222 -12.95 -20.00 9.96
CA PRO A 222 -12.80 -20.44 11.35
C PRO A 222 -14.10 -20.34 12.16
N GLY A 223 -14.91 -19.30 11.93
CA GLY A 223 -16.24 -19.16 12.55
C GLY A 223 -17.17 -20.28 12.13
N LEU A 224 -17.27 -20.54 10.82
CA LEU A 224 -18.10 -21.64 10.30
C LEU A 224 -17.69 -23.02 10.84
N VAL A 225 -16.38 -23.25 11.03
CA VAL A 225 -15.88 -24.49 11.64
C VAL A 225 -16.29 -24.56 13.11
N ALA A 226 -16.19 -23.47 13.87
CA ALA A 226 -16.63 -23.43 15.27
C ALA A 226 -18.13 -23.68 15.39
N ASP A 227 -18.95 -23.03 14.56
CA ASP A 227 -20.41 -23.21 14.52
C ASP A 227 -20.77 -24.67 14.19
N ALA A 228 -20.06 -25.28 13.24
CA ALA A 228 -20.28 -26.69 12.89
C ALA A 228 -19.88 -27.65 14.01
N GLN A 229 -18.79 -27.37 14.72
CA GLN A 229 -18.38 -28.14 15.91
C GLN A 229 -19.39 -28.00 17.04
N GLU A 230 -19.94 -26.81 17.26
CA GLU A 230 -20.99 -26.58 18.26
C GLU A 230 -22.27 -27.34 17.91
N ALA A 231 -22.75 -27.20 16.67
CA ALA A 231 -23.93 -27.93 16.20
C ALA A 231 -23.73 -29.45 16.28
N GLU A 232 -22.53 -29.97 15.99
CA GLU A 232 -22.21 -31.38 16.17
C GLU A 232 -22.29 -31.80 17.65
N ARG A 233 -21.74 -31.02 18.58
CA ARG A 233 -21.86 -31.31 20.02
C ARG A 233 -23.31 -31.34 20.49
N GLU A 234 -24.12 -30.38 20.05
CA GLU A 234 -25.56 -30.36 20.35
C GLU A 234 -26.28 -31.58 19.77
N ALA A 235 -25.96 -31.96 18.52
CA ALA A 235 -26.53 -33.13 17.87
C ALA A 235 -26.19 -34.44 18.60
N LEU A 236 -24.97 -34.56 19.12
CA LEU A 236 -24.53 -35.72 19.90
C LEU A 236 -25.14 -35.75 21.31
N ALA A 237 -25.53 -34.61 21.87
CA ALA A 237 -26.19 -34.50 23.17
C ALA A 237 -27.72 -34.66 23.09
N ALA A 238 -28.32 -34.53 21.91
CA ALA A 238 -29.76 -34.63 21.71
C ALA A 238 -30.28 -36.08 21.82
N GLY A 239 -31.41 -36.27 22.49
CA GLY A 239 -32.11 -37.55 22.59
C GLY A 239 -33.23 -37.73 21.54
N ASP A 240 -33.58 -38.99 21.25
CA ASP A 240 -34.73 -39.44 20.43
C ASP A 240 -35.02 -38.58 19.18
N ALA A 241 -36.27 -38.12 18.99
CA ALA A 241 -36.73 -37.44 17.78
C ALA A 241 -36.02 -36.10 17.49
N ALA A 242 -35.42 -35.45 18.49
CA ALA A 242 -34.64 -34.23 18.31
C ALA A 242 -33.25 -34.50 17.71
N ALA A 243 -32.73 -35.72 17.86
CA ALA A 243 -31.39 -36.10 17.40
C ALA A 243 -31.27 -36.06 15.87
N GLU A 244 -32.28 -36.52 15.13
CA GLU A 244 -32.27 -36.49 13.65
C GLU A 244 -32.26 -35.04 13.12
N GLN A 245 -33.07 -34.15 13.70
CA GLN A 245 -33.10 -32.73 13.34
C GLN A 245 -31.77 -32.04 13.66
N ALA A 246 -31.21 -32.26 14.84
CA ALA A 246 -29.95 -31.67 15.27
C ALA A 246 -28.77 -32.16 14.41
N ARG A 247 -28.73 -33.46 14.06
CA ARG A 247 -27.74 -34.01 13.12
C ARG A 247 -27.87 -33.39 11.73
N ALA A 248 -29.08 -33.14 11.25
CA ALA A 248 -29.28 -32.47 9.97
C ALA A 248 -28.75 -31.01 9.98
N VAL A 249 -28.91 -30.28 11.10
CA VAL A 249 -28.34 -28.94 11.28
C VAL A 249 -26.81 -29.00 11.28
N ALA A 250 -26.22 -29.88 12.09
CA ALA A 250 -24.78 -30.08 12.15
C ALA A 250 -24.18 -30.48 10.79
N ALA A 251 -24.85 -31.37 10.06
CA ALA A 251 -24.45 -31.76 8.70
C ALA A 251 -24.46 -30.56 7.74
N ARG A 252 -25.46 -29.68 7.80
CA ARG A 252 -25.50 -28.47 6.96
C ARG A 252 -24.39 -27.49 7.31
N ALA A 253 -24.11 -27.30 8.60
CA ALA A 253 -23.01 -26.45 9.05
C ALA A 253 -21.67 -26.98 8.53
N TRP A 254 -21.39 -28.28 8.69
CA TRP A 254 -20.18 -28.90 8.13
C TRP A 254 -20.10 -28.84 6.61
N ALA A 255 -21.22 -29.01 5.90
CA ALA A 255 -21.25 -28.88 4.44
C ALA A 255 -20.90 -27.46 3.99
N THR A 256 -21.37 -26.44 4.72
CA THR A 256 -21.08 -25.03 4.43
C THR A 256 -19.60 -24.71 4.65
N SER A 257 -19.03 -25.17 5.78
CA SER A 257 -17.60 -25.02 6.07
C SER A 257 -16.74 -25.71 5.01
N ARG A 258 -17.13 -26.91 4.58
CA ARG A 258 -16.48 -27.66 3.50
C ARG A 258 -16.49 -26.88 2.18
N GLU A 259 -17.63 -26.36 1.76
CA GLU A 259 -17.75 -25.59 0.50
C GLU A 259 -16.83 -24.36 0.51
N LYS A 260 -16.80 -23.61 1.62
CA LYS A 260 -15.93 -22.42 1.73
C LYS A 260 -14.45 -22.78 1.78
N ALA A 261 -14.09 -23.86 2.47
CA ALA A 261 -12.71 -24.37 2.48
C ALA A 261 -12.27 -24.84 1.08
N GLU A 262 -13.17 -25.48 0.31
CA GLU A 262 -12.86 -25.87 -1.07
C GLU A 262 -12.64 -24.66 -1.98
N ALA A 263 -13.50 -23.64 -1.86
CA ALA A 263 -13.36 -22.40 -2.63
C ALA A 263 -12.03 -21.69 -2.30
N ALA A 264 -11.66 -21.62 -1.01
CA ALA A 264 -10.38 -21.06 -0.59
C ALA A 264 -9.19 -21.87 -1.13
N ARG A 265 -9.23 -23.21 -1.04
CA ARG A 265 -8.20 -24.09 -1.59
C ARG A 265 -7.99 -23.84 -3.09
N LYS A 266 -9.06 -23.86 -3.89
CA LYS A 266 -8.99 -23.64 -5.34
C LYS A 266 -8.43 -22.27 -5.68
N ALA A 267 -8.86 -21.23 -4.97
CA ALA A 267 -8.32 -19.88 -5.17
C ALA A 267 -6.80 -19.84 -4.94
N TRP A 268 -6.30 -20.47 -3.87
CA TRP A 268 -4.86 -20.54 -3.62
C TRP A 268 -4.09 -21.45 -4.59
N GLU A 269 -4.70 -22.51 -5.12
CA GLU A 269 -4.12 -23.31 -6.21
C GLU A 269 -3.96 -22.49 -7.50
N ASP A 270 -4.94 -21.63 -7.81
CA ASP A 270 -4.87 -20.73 -8.95
C ASP A 270 -3.77 -19.66 -8.77
N GLU A 271 -3.66 -19.07 -7.57
CA GLU A 271 -2.57 -18.13 -7.25
C GLU A 271 -1.20 -18.81 -7.30
N GLN A 272 -1.08 -20.04 -6.81
CA GLN A 272 0.15 -20.83 -6.90
C GLN A 272 0.56 -21.05 -8.37
N ARG A 273 -0.40 -21.42 -9.24
CA ARG A 273 -0.14 -21.61 -10.67
C ARG A 273 0.37 -20.33 -11.34
N LEU A 274 -0.24 -19.18 -11.04
CA LEU A 274 0.20 -17.88 -11.54
C LEU A 274 1.64 -17.54 -11.11
N CYS A 275 1.97 -17.77 -9.83
CA CYS A 275 3.33 -17.56 -9.34
C CYS A 275 4.35 -18.48 -10.02
N ALA A 276 3.99 -19.75 -10.27
CA ALA A 276 4.85 -20.68 -10.98
C ALA A 276 5.07 -20.25 -12.45
N GLU A 277 4.03 -19.77 -13.13
CA GLU A 277 4.13 -19.22 -14.49
C GLU A 277 5.03 -18.00 -14.55
N GLN A 278 4.87 -17.06 -13.60
CA GLN A 278 5.76 -15.90 -13.47
C GLN A 278 7.22 -16.32 -13.22
N ALA A 279 7.47 -17.22 -12.26
CA ALA A 279 8.82 -17.71 -11.98
C ALA A 279 9.48 -18.38 -13.21
N ARG A 280 8.69 -19.14 -14.00
CA ARG A 280 9.15 -19.72 -15.27
C ARG A 280 9.46 -18.65 -16.31
N TYR A 281 8.60 -17.64 -16.46
CA TYR A 281 8.87 -16.53 -17.37
C TYR A 281 10.19 -15.83 -17.04
N TRP A 282 10.43 -15.51 -15.76
CA TRP A 282 11.69 -14.92 -15.34
C TRP A 282 12.90 -15.84 -15.56
N GLN A 283 12.72 -17.17 -15.49
CA GLN A 283 13.77 -18.11 -15.89
C GLN A 283 14.12 -17.96 -17.38
N THR A 284 13.13 -17.83 -18.27
CA THR A 284 13.39 -17.62 -19.71
C THR A 284 14.18 -16.33 -19.98
N VAL A 285 13.94 -15.29 -19.18
CA VAL A 285 14.69 -14.03 -19.24
C VAL A 285 16.14 -14.22 -18.79
N ILE A 286 16.37 -14.97 -17.70
CA ILE A 286 17.73 -15.32 -17.23
C ILE A 286 18.48 -16.10 -18.32
N ASP A 287 17.83 -17.11 -18.91
CA ASP A 287 18.44 -17.96 -19.94
C ASP A 287 18.85 -17.13 -21.17
N ARG A 288 17.95 -16.26 -21.65
CA ARG A 288 18.25 -15.33 -22.75
C ARG A 288 19.39 -14.37 -22.39
N ALA A 289 19.38 -13.80 -21.18
CA ALA A 289 20.41 -12.86 -20.76
C ALA A 289 21.79 -13.54 -20.67
N ASN A 290 21.86 -14.83 -20.32
CA ASN A 290 23.11 -15.57 -20.26
C ASN A 290 23.67 -15.96 -21.63
N THR A 291 22.86 -15.95 -22.70
CA THR A 291 23.34 -16.18 -24.08
C THR A 291 23.97 -14.95 -24.72
N GLU A 292 23.74 -13.77 -24.14
CA GLU A 292 24.21 -12.50 -24.67
C GLU A 292 25.43 -12.00 -23.88
N ALA A 293 26.38 -11.36 -24.56
CA ALA A 293 27.58 -10.80 -23.93
C ALA A 293 27.38 -9.33 -23.56
N GLY A 294 27.89 -8.91 -22.40
CA GLY A 294 27.98 -7.50 -22.02
C GLY A 294 27.46 -7.18 -20.61
N PRO A 295 27.84 -6.02 -20.06
CA PRO A 295 27.48 -5.63 -18.70
C PRO A 295 25.97 -5.42 -18.50
N VAL A 296 25.25 -4.98 -19.53
CA VAL A 296 23.79 -4.81 -19.51
C VAL A 296 23.10 -6.17 -19.30
N TRP A 297 23.46 -7.18 -20.09
CA TRP A 297 22.89 -8.52 -20.00
C TRP A 297 23.20 -9.22 -18.66
N SER A 298 24.40 -9.02 -18.11
CA SER A 298 24.73 -9.52 -16.77
C SER A 298 23.85 -8.92 -15.66
N ALA A 299 23.52 -7.63 -15.76
CA ALA A 299 22.61 -6.97 -14.84
C ALA A 299 21.17 -7.43 -15.03
N ILE A 300 20.75 -7.64 -16.28
CA ILE A 300 19.45 -8.19 -16.63
C ILE A 300 19.28 -9.57 -15.99
N ALA A 301 20.25 -10.46 -16.15
CA ALA A 301 20.23 -11.79 -15.54
C ALA A 301 20.12 -11.72 -14.00
N SER A 302 20.87 -10.81 -13.37
CA SER A 302 20.84 -10.63 -11.92
C SER A 302 19.50 -10.11 -11.41
N GLY A 303 18.92 -9.11 -12.10
CA GLY A 303 17.58 -8.58 -11.78
C GLY A 303 16.49 -9.62 -11.98
N ALA A 304 16.52 -10.33 -13.11
CA ALA A 304 15.58 -11.41 -13.42
C ALA A 304 15.64 -12.54 -12.38
N LYS A 305 16.84 -12.91 -11.92
CA LYS A 305 17.01 -13.87 -10.83
C LYS A 305 16.32 -13.40 -9.54
N LYS A 306 16.53 -12.15 -9.13
CA LYS A 306 15.87 -11.59 -7.94
C LYS A 306 14.35 -11.65 -8.08
N ASN A 307 13.80 -11.32 -9.24
CA ASN A 307 12.35 -11.37 -9.42
C ASN A 307 11.80 -12.79 -9.48
N ARG A 308 12.52 -13.72 -10.12
CA ARG A 308 12.20 -15.16 -10.06
C ARG A 308 12.15 -15.66 -8.62
N ASP A 309 13.13 -15.29 -7.81
CA ASP A 309 13.20 -15.70 -6.40
C ASP A 309 11.99 -15.14 -5.61
N ASN A 310 11.56 -13.90 -5.88
CA ASN A 310 10.33 -13.34 -5.30
C ASN A 310 9.10 -14.19 -5.65
N TRP A 311 8.87 -14.46 -6.94
CA TRP A 311 7.73 -15.27 -7.40
C TRP A 311 7.77 -16.71 -6.88
N THR A 312 8.96 -17.28 -6.71
CA THR A 312 9.14 -18.61 -6.10
C THR A 312 8.76 -18.60 -4.62
N GLY A 313 9.07 -17.52 -3.90
CA GLY A 313 8.59 -17.29 -2.54
C GLY A 313 7.07 -17.24 -2.47
N GLU A 314 6.43 -16.44 -3.34
CA GLU A 314 4.98 -16.34 -3.41
C GLU A 314 4.30 -17.67 -3.81
N ASN A 315 4.91 -18.45 -4.72
CA ASN A 315 4.46 -19.79 -5.08
C ASN A 315 4.46 -20.75 -3.87
N THR A 316 5.48 -20.65 -3.02
CA THR A 316 5.60 -21.46 -1.81
C THR A 316 4.49 -21.09 -0.82
N PHE A 317 4.31 -19.80 -0.57
CA PHE A 317 3.26 -19.28 0.31
C PHE A 317 1.86 -19.69 -0.16
N ALA A 318 1.54 -19.52 -1.45
CA ALA A 318 0.25 -19.94 -2.00
C ALA A 318 0.04 -21.46 -1.88
N GLY A 319 1.09 -22.25 -2.07
CA GLY A 319 1.05 -23.70 -1.85
C GLY A 319 0.78 -24.09 -0.39
N ASP A 320 1.37 -23.38 0.58
CA ASP A 320 1.09 -23.57 2.01
C ASP A 320 -0.36 -23.23 2.35
N GLN A 321 -0.88 -22.13 1.80
CA GLN A 321 -2.28 -21.74 1.99
C GLN A 321 -3.23 -22.77 1.39
N SER A 322 -2.98 -23.25 0.17
CA SER A 322 -3.79 -24.31 -0.44
C SER A 322 -3.84 -25.57 0.44
N ARG A 323 -2.69 -26.02 0.94
CA ARG A 323 -2.61 -27.17 1.88
C ARG A 323 -3.42 -26.94 3.15
N GLN A 324 -3.29 -25.77 3.77
CA GLN A 324 -4.06 -25.42 4.97
C GLN A 324 -5.57 -25.54 4.72
N TRP A 325 -6.07 -25.02 3.60
CA TRP A 325 -7.50 -25.11 3.30
C TRP A 325 -7.94 -26.52 2.86
N ALA A 326 -7.04 -27.32 2.31
CA ALA A 326 -7.28 -28.75 2.08
C ALA A 326 -7.48 -29.51 3.40
N ASP A 327 -6.70 -29.20 4.43
CA ASP A 327 -6.85 -29.80 5.76
C ASP A 327 -8.19 -29.42 6.40
N VAL A 328 -8.57 -28.14 6.33
CA VAL A 328 -9.88 -27.65 6.83
C VAL A 328 -11.04 -28.29 6.06
N TRP A 329 -10.89 -28.45 4.74
CA TRP A 329 -11.86 -29.17 3.92
C TRP A 329 -11.99 -30.63 4.37
N GLY A 330 -10.87 -31.31 4.61
CA GLY A 330 -10.84 -32.69 5.10
C GLY A 330 -11.49 -32.86 6.47
N GLN A 331 -11.21 -31.94 7.40
CA GLN A 331 -11.90 -31.87 8.70
C GLN A 331 -13.42 -31.70 8.53
N SER A 332 -13.82 -30.79 7.64
CA SER A 332 -15.24 -30.50 7.41
C SER A 332 -15.98 -31.66 6.75
N GLN A 333 -15.32 -32.36 5.82
CA GLN A 333 -15.84 -33.59 5.22
C GLN A 333 -16.02 -34.69 6.28
N ALA A 334 -15.04 -34.87 7.17
CA ALA A 334 -15.16 -35.86 8.24
C ALA A 334 -16.31 -35.54 9.21
N GLY A 335 -16.52 -34.26 9.55
CA GLY A 335 -17.65 -33.81 10.36
C GLY A 335 -18.99 -34.05 9.67
N TYR A 336 -19.10 -33.71 8.39
CA TYR A 336 -20.27 -33.99 7.58
C TYR A 336 -20.63 -35.48 7.57
N ASP A 337 -19.63 -36.34 7.36
CA ASP A 337 -19.83 -37.80 7.33
C ASP A 337 -20.33 -38.34 8.67
N ARG A 338 -19.81 -37.86 9.81
CA ARG A 338 -20.28 -38.29 11.14
C ARG A 338 -21.75 -37.93 11.38
N MET A 339 -22.19 -36.79 10.87
CA MET A 339 -23.56 -36.32 11.05
C MET A 339 -24.55 -36.96 10.09
N THR A 340 -24.09 -37.44 8.93
CA THR A 340 -24.96 -38.02 7.88
C THR A 340 -24.97 -39.54 7.82
N LYS A 341 -23.91 -40.21 8.30
CA LYS A 341 -23.91 -41.67 8.46
C LYS A 341 -24.78 -42.03 9.66
N ARG A 342 -25.83 -42.83 9.43
CA ARG A 342 -26.61 -43.43 10.51
C ARG A 342 -25.71 -44.37 11.32
N PRO A 343 -25.81 -44.36 12.66
CA PRO A 343 -25.08 -45.28 13.52
C PRO A 343 -25.44 -46.74 13.25
#